data_AF-A0A5R8KJR8-F1
#
_entry.id   AF-A0A5R8KJR8-F1
#
_cell.length_a   1.000
_cell.length_b   1.000
_cell.length_c   1.000
_cell.angle_alpha   90.00
_cell.angle_beta   90.00
_cell.angle_gamma   90.00
#
_symmetry.space_group_name_H-M   'P 1'
#
loop_
_entity.id
_entity.type
_entity.pdbx_description
1 polymer ?
#
loop_
_entity_poly.entity_id
_entity_poly.type
_entity_poly.pdbx_seq_one_letter_code
_entity_poly.pdbx_strand_id
1 'polypeptide(L)'
;MTLHDQRHFTGFCHFTAGCRGFETDCANCPQADEGLHAMVREERLRLNEAYGSRRVQVIASSKWVAREALASGLFDAEQLHVLRYAVADVFRVKTRRISPQRGTRRKQRWLFGCQVLGERRKGLAELQRALNRAMESEAFAAAVASGAVELRAFGEAASPFLEGLPVPVQMLGTLRAVELATEYREADVFWCPTLEDTGPLVAMEALACGCPVAGFATGILPDLVTEGVNGSLVPPGDVEGLAELMKTLVLEAGVLSRLGEGAELRRGEVDSVEVAAGRMLDLYEERLARWEPVAPVTGLRAAAVTLSSRWDEGHLPEVEKFFREFPVVSKHEAQLQHLRRRLEVEIGKKEALKRKVEVLRLEVNERDERRRGGWRRFWSSVQRRLRFRK
;
A
#
# COMPACT_ATOMS: atom_id res chain seq x y z
N MET A 1 3.73 2.04 -15.08
CA MET A 1 4.02 1.49 -13.74
C MET A 1 3.52 2.48 -12.71
N THR A 2 2.88 2.05 -11.63
CA THR A 2 2.36 2.96 -10.59
C THR A 2 3.11 2.75 -9.28
N LEU A 3 3.52 3.85 -8.65
CA LEU A 3 4.25 3.87 -7.39
C LEU A 3 3.27 3.90 -6.21
N HIS A 4 2.95 2.70 -5.71
CA HIS A 4 2.14 2.54 -4.49
C HIS A 4 2.96 2.63 -3.20
N ASP A 5 4.27 2.45 -3.31
CA ASP A 5 5.25 2.48 -2.24
C ASP A 5 6.60 2.96 -2.78
N GLN A 6 7.62 3.00 -1.91
CA GLN A 6 8.97 3.45 -2.23
C GLN A 6 9.85 2.33 -2.79
N ARG A 7 9.38 1.07 -2.83
CA ARG A 7 10.21 -0.11 -3.20
C ARG A 7 10.80 0.00 -4.59
N HIS A 8 10.04 0.61 -5.51
CA HIS A 8 10.45 0.82 -6.89
C HIS A 8 11.61 1.81 -7.04
N PHE A 9 12.01 2.52 -5.98
CA PHE A 9 13.23 3.33 -6.01
C PHE A 9 14.21 3.08 -4.87
N THR A 10 13.83 2.27 -3.88
CA THR A 10 14.74 1.80 -2.83
C THR A 10 15.33 0.43 -3.14
N GLY A 11 14.68 -0.39 -3.97
CA GLY A 11 15.08 -1.78 -4.26
C GLY A 11 14.76 -2.79 -3.15
N PHE A 12 14.37 -2.34 -1.96
CA PHE A 12 14.16 -3.23 -0.81
C PHE A 12 12.98 -2.79 0.07
N CYS A 13 13.07 -1.62 0.71
CA CYS A 13 12.06 -1.18 1.67
C CYS A 13 10.84 -0.57 0.98
N HIS A 14 9.64 -0.93 1.44
CA HIS A 14 8.38 -0.30 0.98
C HIS A 14 8.25 1.14 1.48
N PHE A 15 8.76 1.42 2.68
CA PHE A 15 8.83 2.75 3.27
C PHE A 15 10.19 2.96 3.92
N THR A 16 10.74 4.17 3.84
CA THR A 16 12.14 4.46 4.19
C THR A 16 12.41 4.61 5.69
N ALA A 17 11.38 4.84 6.50
CA ALA A 17 11.49 5.23 7.90
C ALA A 17 12.44 6.43 8.09
N GLY A 18 12.42 7.39 7.16
CA GLY A 18 13.30 8.57 7.15
C GLY A 18 14.70 8.36 6.55
N CYS A 19 15.04 7.14 6.11
CA CYS A 19 16.31 6.86 5.42
C CYS A 19 16.37 7.52 4.04
N ARG A 20 17.47 8.21 3.72
CA ARG A 20 17.73 8.82 2.41
C ARG A 20 18.70 8.03 1.52
N GLY A 21 19.06 6.80 1.90
CA GLY A 21 20.04 5.99 1.15
C GLY A 21 19.62 5.65 -0.30
N PHE A 22 18.33 5.80 -0.63
CA PHE A 22 17.83 5.59 -1.99
C PHE A 22 18.27 6.67 -2.99
N GLU A 23 18.73 7.83 -2.50
CA GLU A 23 19.33 8.89 -3.31
C GLU A 23 20.71 8.52 -3.85
N THR A 24 21.32 7.47 -3.29
CA THR A 24 22.64 6.96 -3.71
C THR A 24 22.52 5.53 -4.22
N ASP A 25 22.63 4.52 -3.34
CA ASP A 25 22.70 3.11 -3.74
C ASP A 25 22.12 2.11 -2.72
N CYS A 26 21.53 2.60 -1.62
CA CYS A 26 21.00 1.77 -0.53
C CYS A 26 22.00 0.76 0.08
N ALA A 27 23.32 0.95 -0.08
CA ALA A 27 24.32 -0.03 0.34
C ALA A 27 24.35 -0.30 1.85
N ASN A 28 24.00 0.71 2.67
CA ASN A 28 23.98 0.61 4.13
C ASN A 28 22.55 0.71 4.67
N CYS A 29 21.65 -0.14 4.16
CA CYS A 29 20.23 -0.06 4.49
C CYS A 29 19.99 -0.34 5.99
N PRO A 30 19.43 0.62 6.77
CA PRO A 30 19.21 0.45 8.20
C PRO A 30 18.07 -0.53 8.52
N GLN A 31 17.27 -0.90 7.51
CA GLN A 31 16.16 -1.84 7.63
C GLN A 31 16.53 -3.26 7.19
N ALA A 32 17.78 -3.48 6.77
CA ALA A 32 18.28 -4.78 6.36
C ALA A 32 19.41 -5.22 7.30
N ASP A 33 19.42 -6.50 7.64
CA ASP A 33 20.55 -7.13 8.33
C ASP A 33 21.82 -6.98 7.48
N GLU A 34 22.99 -6.89 8.12
CA GLU A 34 24.28 -6.69 7.44
C GLU A 34 24.53 -7.71 6.31
N GLY A 35 24.12 -8.97 6.51
CA GLY A 35 24.24 -10.03 5.51
C GLY A 35 23.40 -9.82 4.24
N LEU A 36 22.41 -8.91 4.26
CA LEU A 36 21.52 -8.60 3.14
C LEU A 36 21.92 -7.32 2.39
N HIS A 37 22.84 -6.52 2.91
CA HIS A 37 23.24 -5.22 2.32
C HIS A 37 23.69 -5.35 0.86
N ALA A 38 24.48 -6.38 0.54
CA ALA A 38 24.92 -6.64 -0.83
C ALA A 38 23.74 -6.93 -1.77
N MET A 39 22.73 -7.68 -1.31
CA MET A 39 21.53 -7.98 -2.09
C MET A 39 20.67 -6.74 -2.30
N VAL A 40 20.51 -5.89 -1.27
CA VAL A 40 19.78 -4.62 -1.39
C VAL A 40 20.44 -3.73 -2.46
N ARG A 41 21.77 -3.60 -2.40
CA ARG A 41 22.54 -2.83 -3.38
C ARG A 41 22.42 -3.42 -4.79
N GLU A 42 22.51 -4.74 -4.94
CA GLU A 42 22.39 -5.39 -6.25
C GLU A 42 20.99 -5.15 -6.86
N GLU A 43 19.93 -5.29 -6.07
CA GLU A 43 18.57 -5.03 -6.53
C GLU A 43 18.40 -3.55 -6.93
N ARG A 44 18.99 -2.62 -6.17
CA ARG A 44 18.98 -1.19 -6.51
C ARG A 44 19.67 -0.90 -7.85
N LEU A 45 20.76 -1.59 -8.15
CA LEU A 45 21.46 -1.50 -9.45
C LEU A 45 20.62 -2.10 -10.59
N ARG A 46 19.92 -3.21 -10.35
CA ARG A 46 19.01 -3.81 -11.34
C ARG A 46 17.86 -2.88 -11.70
N LEU A 47 17.28 -2.20 -10.70
CA LEU A 47 16.25 -1.18 -10.95
C LEU A 47 16.79 -0.04 -11.82
N ASN A 48 18.04 0.38 -11.60
CA ASN A 48 18.70 1.40 -12.42
C ASN A 48 18.84 0.98 -13.88
N GLU A 49 19.27 -0.25 -14.14
CA GLU A 49 19.34 -0.77 -15.51
C GLU A 49 17.95 -0.92 -16.15
N ALA A 50 16.96 -1.38 -15.38
CA ALA A 50 15.61 -1.60 -15.87
C ALA A 50 14.90 -0.28 -16.25
N TYR A 51 14.98 0.74 -15.39
CA TYR A 51 14.26 2.01 -15.56
C TYR A 51 15.01 3.04 -16.41
N GLY A 52 16.36 2.97 -16.44
CA GLY A 52 17.21 3.88 -17.22
C GLY A 52 17.01 3.82 -18.74
N SER A 53 16.27 2.82 -19.24
CA SER A 53 15.93 2.71 -20.67
C SER A 53 14.91 3.75 -21.18
N ARG A 54 14.37 4.63 -20.32
CA ARG A 54 13.29 5.62 -20.61
C ARG A 54 11.97 5.03 -21.13
N ARG A 55 11.88 3.72 -21.28
CA ARG A 55 10.69 3.00 -21.79
C ARG A 55 9.60 2.89 -20.74
N VAL A 56 9.95 2.96 -19.47
CA VAL A 56 8.99 2.85 -18.38
C VAL A 56 8.43 4.24 -18.06
N GLN A 57 7.12 4.38 -18.25
CA GLN A 57 6.36 5.52 -17.75
C GLN A 57 5.86 5.22 -16.33
N VAL A 58 5.97 6.21 -15.45
CA VAL A 58 5.80 6.07 -14.01
C VAL A 58 4.69 7.00 -13.54
N ILE A 59 3.69 6.41 -12.89
CA ILE A 59 2.60 7.13 -12.26
C ILE A 59 2.93 7.23 -10.77
N ALA A 60 3.11 8.45 -10.27
CA ALA A 60 3.25 8.74 -8.85
C ALA A 60 1.89 9.15 -8.26
N SER A 61 1.54 8.57 -7.11
CA SER A 61 0.26 8.81 -6.43
C SER A 61 0.14 10.21 -5.80
N SER A 62 1.26 10.90 -5.60
CA SER A 62 1.32 12.26 -5.06
C SER A 62 2.57 13.00 -5.55
N LYS A 63 2.59 14.33 -5.37
CA LYS A 63 3.79 15.12 -5.67
C LYS A 63 4.96 14.74 -4.77
N TRP A 64 4.70 14.28 -3.54
CA TRP A 64 5.74 13.78 -2.65
C TRP A 64 6.41 12.53 -3.25
N VAL A 65 5.64 11.52 -3.66
CA VAL A 65 6.21 10.30 -4.29
C VAL A 65 6.98 10.64 -5.56
N ALA A 66 6.48 11.56 -6.39
CA ALA A 66 7.19 11.99 -7.59
C ALA A 66 8.55 12.63 -7.26
N ARG A 67 8.62 13.46 -6.22
CA ARG A 67 9.88 14.08 -5.76
C ARG A 67 10.87 13.05 -5.22
N GLU A 68 10.41 12.09 -4.43
CA GLU A 68 11.29 11.03 -3.89
C GLU A 68 11.78 10.10 -5.01
N ALA A 69 10.92 9.76 -5.97
CA ALA A 69 11.29 9.01 -7.16
C ALA A 69 12.35 9.75 -8.00
N LEU A 70 12.19 11.06 -8.22
CA LEU A 70 13.21 11.89 -8.89
C LEU A 70 14.53 11.91 -8.10
N ALA A 71 14.46 12.12 -6.79
CA ALA A 71 15.64 12.20 -5.93
C ALA A 71 16.46 10.89 -5.91
N SER A 72 15.83 9.75 -6.22
CA SER A 72 16.54 8.48 -6.37
C SER A 72 17.48 8.44 -7.58
N GLY A 73 17.31 9.31 -8.57
CA GLY A 73 18.06 9.27 -9.82
C GLY A 73 17.73 8.10 -10.75
N LEU A 74 16.72 7.28 -10.42
CA LEU A 74 16.25 6.17 -11.28
C LEU A 74 15.33 6.61 -12.41
N PHE A 75 14.72 7.78 -12.28
CA PHE A 75 13.66 8.25 -13.16
C PHE A 75 13.94 9.68 -13.59
N ASP A 76 13.69 9.95 -14.87
CA ASP A 76 13.69 11.30 -15.42
C ASP A 76 12.31 11.96 -15.22
N ALA A 77 12.28 13.29 -15.16
CA ALA A 77 11.04 14.06 -15.01
C ALA A 77 10.01 13.78 -16.11
N GLU A 78 10.46 13.50 -17.34
CA GLU A 78 9.60 13.18 -18.48
C GLU A 78 8.87 11.82 -18.34
N GLN A 79 9.39 10.93 -17.48
CA GLN A 79 8.79 9.63 -17.20
C GLN A 79 7.70 9.70 -16.13
N LEU A 80 7.67 10.77 -15.31
CA LEU A 80 6.86 10.85 -14.10
C LEU A 80 5.57 11.63 -14.31
N HIS A 81 4.45 10.97 -14.00
CA HIS A 81 3.09 11.50 -14.11
C HIS A 81 2.44 11.46 -12.74
N VAL A 82 1.95 12.58 -12.23
CA VAL A 82 1.24 12.59 -10.93
C VAL A 82 -0.24 12.34 -11.17
N LEU A 83 -0.71 11.15 -10.82
CA LEU A 83 -2.14 10.80 -10.81
C LEU A 83 -2.54 10.37 -9.40
N ARG A 84 -3.45 11.15 -8.81
CA ARG A 84 -3.92 10.96 -7.44
C ARG A 84 -4.77 9.70 -7.32
N TYR A 85 -4.79 9.12 -6.12
CA TYR A 85 -5.79 8.10 -5.80
C TYR A 85 -7.21 8.70 -5.84
N ALA A 86 -8.18 7.82 -6.01
CA ALA A 86 -9.59 8.14 -5.93
C ALA A 86 -10.23 7.54 -4.69
N VAL A 87 -11.38 8.10 -4.32
CA VAL A 87 -12.24 7.58 -3.26
C VAL A 87 -13.53 7.04 -3.85
N ALA A 88 -14.06 5.98 -3.23
CA ALA A 88 -15.33 5.39 -3.64
C ALA A 88 -16.52 6.33 -3.42
N ASP A 89 -17.56 6.20 -4.25
CA ASP A 89 -18.73 7.09 -4.25
C ASP A 89 -19.49 7.16 -2.92
N VAL A 90 -19.44 6.10 -2.12
CA VAL A 90 -20.04 6.07 -0.78
C VAL A 90 -19.55 7.20 0.13
N PHE A 91 -18.30 7.65 -0.05
CA PHE A 91 -17.71 8.77 0.67
C PHE A 91 -17.99 10.13 0.04
N ARG A 92 -18.50 10.15 -1.20
CA ARG A 92 -18.76 11.36 -1.99
C ARG A 92 -20.23 11.78 -2.02
N VAL A 93 -21.11 11.01 -1.39
CA VAL A 93 -22.54 11.31 -1.35
C VAL A 93 -22.75 12.71 -0.79
N LYS A 94 -23.45 13.56 -1.56
CA LYS A 94 -23.75 14.95 -1.17
C LYS A 94 -24.85 15.02 -0.11
N THR A 95 -24.61 14.43 1.05
CA THR A 95 -25.40 14.70 2.24
C THR A 95 -24.76 15.86 2.98
N ARG A 96 -25.59 16.80 3.45
CA ARG A 96 -25.10 17.88 4.30
C ARG A 96 -24.41 17.23 5.50
N ARG A 97 -23.20 17.66 5.81
CA ARG A 97 -22.58 17.33 7.11
C ARG A 97 -23.61 17.60 8.19
N ILE A 98 -23.64 16.77 9.23
CA ILE A 98 -24.48 17.04 10.40
C ILE A 98 -23.81 18.20 11.14
N SER A 99 -24.01 19.42 10.59
CA SER A 99 -23.40 20.65 11.06
C SER A 99 -23.89 20.88 12.48
N PRO A 100 -23.00 21.20 13.43
CA PRO A 100 -23.42 21.62 14.75
C PRO A 100 -24.30 22.87 14.61
N GLN A 101 -25.35 22.96 15.41
CA GLN A 101 -26.01 24.24 15.65
C GLN A 101 -24.96 25.23 16.18
N ARG A 102 -24.91 26.44 15.61
CA ARG A 102 -24.12 27.54 16.16
C ARG A 102 -24.54 27.74 17.63
N GLY A 103 -23.60 27.60 18.58
CA GLY A 103 -23.78 28.11 19.94
C GLY A 103 -24.10 27.11 21.06
N THR A 104 -24.04 25.78 20.89
CA THR A 104 -24.16 24.84 22.02
C THR A 104 -22.84 24.13 22.33
N ARG A 105 -22.51 24.00 23.64
CA ARG A 105 -21.37 23.24 24.18
C ARG A 105 -21.57 21.73 23.93
N ARG A 106 -21.54 21.27 22.68
CA ARG A 106 -21.45 19.84 22.38
C ARG A 106 -19.99 19.41 22.41
N LYS A 107 -19.76 18.18 22.88
CA LYS A 107 -18.45 17.51 22.80
C LYS A 107 -17.96 17.50 21.35
N GLN A 108 -16.70 17.87 21.13
CA GLN A 108 -16.01 17.71 19.86
C GLN A 108 -15.78 16.22 19.62
N ARG A 109 -16.17 15.73 18.44
CA ARG A 109 -15.96 14.35 18.00
C ARG A 109 -14.71 14.27 17.16
N TRP A 110 -13.65 13.75 17.73
CA TRP A 110 -12.41 13.49 17.02
C TRP A 110 -12.44 12.07 16.47
N LEU A 111 -11.93 11.85 15.27
CA LEU A 111 -11.87 10.54 14.65
C LEU A 111 -10.43 10.19 14.30
N PHE A 112 -10.00 8.99 14.64
CA PHE A 112 -8.74 8.41 14.19
C PHE A 112 -9.01 6.97 13.73
N GLY A 113 -8.26 6.48 12.75
CA GLY A 113 -8.36 5.07 12.42
C GLY A 113 -7.49 4.65 11.26
N CYS A 114 -7.20 3.35 11.25
CA CYS A 114 -6.45 2.66 10.22
C CYS A 114 -6.86 1.18 10.23
N GLN A 115 -6.39 0.40 9.26
CA GLN A 115 -6.74 -1.02 9.20
C GLN A 115 -6.23 -1.78 10.44
N VAL A 116 -4.96 -1.62 10.80
CA VAL A 116 -4.35 -2.25 11.97
C VAL A 116 -3.87 -1.17 12.94
N LEU A 117 -4.57 -1.04 14.06
CA LEU A 117 -4.16 -0.13 15.13
C LEU A 117 -2.87 -0.70 15.73
N GLY A 118 -1.82 0.12 15.83
CA GLY A 118 -0.49 -0.34 16.25
C GLY A 118 0.49 -0.57 15.10
N GLU A 119 0.04 -0.50 13.84
CA GLU A 119 0.97 -0.34 12.71
C GLU A 119 1.75 0.97 12.90
N ARG A 120 3.05 0.87 13.22
CA ARG A 120 3.89 2.02 13.64
C ARG A 120 3.77 3.23 12.71
N ARG A 121 3.77 3.01 11.40
CA ARG A 121 3.68 4.09 10.40
C ARG A 121 2.38 4.89 10.47
N LYS A 122 1.31 4.36 11.07
CA LYS A 122 0.00 5.02 11.17
C LYS A 122 -0.08 6.03 12.31
N GLY A 123 0.92 6.08 13.18
CA GLY A 123 1.11 7.23 14.05
C GLY A 123 0.38 7.20 15.39
N LEU A 124 -0.12 6.04 15.84
CA LEU A 124 -0.87 5.97 17.10
C LEU A 124 0.01 6.37 18.30
N ALA A 125 1.29 5.99 18.29
CA ALA A 125 2.24 6.40 19.32
C ALA A 125 2.50 7.91 19.29
N GLU A 126 2.56 8.52 18.11
CA GLU A 126 2.72 9.96 17.92
C GLU A 126 1.47 10.71 18.39
N LEU A 127 0.28 10.20 18.09
CA LEU A 127 -0.98 10.73 18.59
C LEU A 127 -1.02 10.72 20.13
N GLN A 128 -0.64 9.59 20.75
CA GLN A 128 -0.57 9.46 22.20
C GLN A 128 0.42 10.47 22.80
N ARG A 129 1.63 10.57 22.24
CA ARG A 129 2.64 11.52 22.71
C ARG A 129 2.18 12.97 22.58
N ALA A 130 1.52 13.32 21.47
CA ALA A 130 0.99 14.66 21.26
C ALA A 130 -0.16 14.99 22.23
N LEU A 131 -1.06 14.03 22.50
CA LEU A 131 -2.10 14.18 23.51
C LEU A 131 -1.50 14.38 24.90
N ASN A 132 -0.52 13.56 25.30
CA ASN A 132 0.16 13.72 26.59
C ASN A 132 0.81 15.12 26.73
N ARG A 133 1.46 15.60 25.66
CA ARG A 133 2.05 16.92 25.62
C ARG A 133 1.00 18.04 25.68
N ALA A 134 -0.12 17.89 24.99
CA ALA A 134 -1.23 18.85 25.04
C ALA A 134 -1.84 18.94 26.45
N MET A 135 -1.90 17.83 27.19
CA MET A 135 -2.41 17.76 28.56
C MET A 135 -1.54 18.51 29.58
N GLU A 136 -0.30 18.88 29.24
CA GLU A 136 0.52 19.75 30.08
C GLU A 136 -0.02 21.20 30.12
N SER A 137 -0.88 21.59 29.18
CA SER A 137 -1.64 22.84 29.25
C SER A 137 -2.84 22.68 30.17
N GLU A 138 -2.89 23.47 31.26
CA GLU A 138 -4.02 23.48 32.20
C GLU A 138 -5.36 23.74 31.51
N ALA A 139 -5.39 24.64 30.52
CA ALA A 139 -6.59 24.97 29.77
C ALA A 139 -7.09 23.77 28.94
N PHE A 140 -6.19 23.05 28.27
CA PHE A 140 -6.54 21.86 27.51
C PHE A 140 -6.99 20.71 28.42
N ALA A 141 -6.26 20.46 29.50
CA ALA A 141 -6.62 19.46 30.49
C ALA A 141 -7.99 19.74 31.12
N ALA A 142 -8.29 21.00 31.46
CA ALA A 142 -9.60 21.40 31.97
C ALA A 142 -10.72 21.19 30.93
N ALA A 143 -10.45 21.48 29.66
CA ALA A 143 -11.42 21.23 28.58
C ALA A 143 -11.70 19.72 28.43
N VAL A 144 -10.66 18.88 28.38
CA VAL A 144 -10.81 17.41 28.33
C VAL A 144 -11.56 16.89 29.55
N ALA A 145 -11.21 17.33 30.76
CA ALA A 145 -11.89 16.94 32.01
C ALA A 145 -13.37 17.36 32.03
N SER A 146 -13.72 18.48 31.42
CA SER A 146 -15.12 18.92 31.25
C SER A 146 -15.89 18.12 30.19
N GLY A 147 -15.24 17.17 29.51
CA GLY A 147 -15.81 16.36 28.45
C GLY A 147 -15.90 17.08 27.11
N ALA A 148 -15.03 18.08 26.85
CA ALA A 148 -15.05 18.84 25.60
C ALA A 148 -14.66 18.01 24.37
N VAL A 149 -13.99 16.87 24.55
CA VAL A 149 -13.49 16.01 23.47
C VAL A 149 -13.91 14.55 23.70
N GLU A 150 -14.32 13.89 22.63
CA GLU A 150 -14.51 12.44 22.52
C GLU A 150 -13.71 11.94 21.31
N LEU A 151 -12.75 11.04 21.53
CA LEU A 151 -12.01 10.39 20.45
C LEU A 151 -12.70 9.09 20.07
N ARG A 152 -13.07 8.93 18.80
CA ARG A 152 -13.57 7.68 18.24
C ARG A 152 -12.47 7.05 17.40
N ALA A 153 -12.25 5.76 17.58
CA ALA A 153 -11.20 5.01 16.90
C ALA A 153 -11.79 3.83 16.12
N PHE A 154 -11.34 3.61 14.88
CA PHE A 154 -11.72 2.43 14.09
C PHE A 154 -10.49 1.66 13.60
N GLY A 155 -10.64 0.36 13.39
CA GLY A 155 -9.58 -0.55 12.97
C GLY A 155 -9.60 -1.89 13.69
N GLU A 156 -8.77 -2.83 13.22
CA GLU A 156 -8.46 -4.06 13.93
C GLU A 156 -7.75 -3.72 15.24
N ALA A 157 -8.32 -4.20 16.34
CA ALA A 157 -7.99 -3.73 17.68
C ALA A 157 -6.54 -4.06 18.08
N ALA A 158 -5.78 -3.03 18.46
CA ALA A 158 -4.68 -3.15 19.41
C ALA A 158 -5.12 -2.54 20.74
N SER A 159 -5.61 -3.38 21.65
CA SER A 159 -6.11 -2.99 22.99
C SER A 159 -5.13 -2.11 23.79
N PRO A 160 -3.81 -2.43 23.88
CA PRO A 160 -2.95 -1.76 24.88
C PRO A 160 -2.69 -0.28 24.60
N PHE A 161 -2.62 0.14 23.34
CA PHE A 161 -2.21 1.51 22.99
C PHE A 161 -3.33 2.53 23.16
N LEU A 162 -4.58 2.10 23.08
CA LEU A 162 -5.74 3.00 23.20
C LEU A 162 -6.17 3.21 24.64
N GLU A 163 -5.93 2.23 25.52
CA GLU A 163 -6.14 2.37 26.96
C GLU A 163 -5.22 3.43 27.61
N GLY A 164 -4.08 3.72 26.98
CA GLY A 164 -3.10 4.70 27.46
C GLY A 164 -3.32 6.14 26.97
N LEU A 165 -4.42 6.44 26.27
CA LEU A 165 -4.70 7.80 25.80
C LEU A 165 -5.30 8.66 26.94
N PRO A 166 -4.88 9.92 27.11
CA PRO A 166 -5.38 10.78 28.20
C PRO A 166 -6.74 11.43 27.89
N VAL A 167 -7.46 10.92 26.89
CA VAL A 167 -8.79 11.39 26.46
C VAL A 167 -9.73 10.19 26.37
N PRO A 168 -11.06 10.37 26.58
CA PRO A 168 -12.02 9.29 26.40
C PRO A 168 -11.99 8.74 24.97
N VAL A 169 -11.82 7.42 24.84
CA VAL A 169 -11.77 6.72 23.55
C VAL A 169 -12.97 5.80 23.40
N GLN A 170 -13.71 5.93 22.30
CA GLN A 170 -14.69 4.95 21.85
C GLN A 170 -14.13 4.12 20.70
N MET A 171 -13.90 2.82 20.93
CA MET A 171 -13.54 1.88 19.87
C MET A 171 -14.78 1.49 19.07
N LEU A 172 -14.72 1.68 17.75
CA LEU A 172 -15.77 1.33 16.80
C LEU A 172 -15.51 -0.02 16.10
N GLY A 173 -14.29 -0.56 16.24
CA GLY A 173 -13.84 -1.77 15.54
C GLY A 173 -13.69 -1.55 14.03
N THR A 174 -13.81 -2.62 13.25
CA THR A 174 -13.77 -2.54 11.79
C THR A 174 -15.14 -2.12 11.26
N LEU A 175 -15.17 -1.04 10.48
CA LEU A 175 -16.39 -0.47 9.90
C LEU A 175 -16.49 -0.77 8.41
N ARG A 176 -17.71 -0.97 7.91
CA ARG A 176 -17.96 -0.98 6.46
C ARG A 176 -17.91 0.44 5.93
N ALA A 177 -17.67 0.59 4.62
CA ALA A 177 -17.51 1.91 3.99
C ALA A 177 -18.68 2.88 4.26
N VAL A 178 -19.94 2.40 4.31
CA VAL A 178 -21.12 3.24 4.61
C VAL A 178 -21.11 3.75 6.07
N GLU A 179 -20.71 2.89 7.01
CA GLU A 179 -20.59 3.23 8.44
C GLU A 179 -19.44 4.21 8.64
N LEU A 180 -18.30 3.94 8.02
CA LEU A 180 -17.14 4.82 8.06
C LEU A 180 -17.43 6.20 7.46
N ALA A 181 -18.13 6.26 6.32
CA ALA A 181 -18.57 7.53 5.74
C ALA A 181 -19.52 8.30 6.67
N THR A 182 -20.31 7.60 7.48
CA THR A 182 -21.17 8.24 8.50
C THR A 182 -20.32 8.82 9.63
N GLU A 183 -19.34 8.07 10.11
CA GLU A 183 -18.40 8.56 11.12
C GLU A 183 -17.62 9.78 10.66
N TYR A 184 -17.14 9.82 9.41
CA TYR A 184 -16.49 11.01 8.85
C TYR A 184 -17.43 12.23 8.83
N ARG A 185 -18.70 12.05 8.43
CA ARG A 185 -19.67 13.16 8.38
C ARG A 185 -20.06 13.66 9.78
N GLU A 186 -19.93 12.83 10.81
CA GLU A 186 -20.23 13.19 12.20
C GLU A 186 -19.03 13.75 12.97
N ALA A 187 -17.81 13.45 12.51
CA ALA A 187 -16.58 13.92 13.13
C ALA A 187 -16.38 15.42 12.93
N ASP A 188 -15.87 16.09 13.95
CA ASP A 188 -15.44 17.48 13.93
C ASP A 188 -14.10 17.63 13.18
N VAL A 189 -13.21 16.64 13.36
CA VAL A 189 -11.91 16.53 12.69
C VAL A 189 -11.48 15.06 12.61
N PHE A 190 -10.81 14.69 11.51
CA PHE A 190 -10.10 13.42 11.37
C PHE A 190 -8.60 13.61 11.61
N TRP A 191 -8.04 12.88 12.56
CA TRP A 191 -6.62 12.86 12.86
C TRP A 191 -5.89 11.85 11.96
N CYS A 192 -4.94 12.34 11.17
CA CYS A 192 -4.04 11.52 10.36
C CYS A 192 -2.57 11.74 10.79
N PRO A 193 -2.14 11.19 11.95
CA PRO A 193 -0.75 11.25 12.42
C PRO A 193 0.16 10.27 11.67
N THR A 194 -0.19 9.88 10.44
CA THR A 194 0.56 8.89 9.66
C THR A 194 1.96 9.41 9.34
N LEU A 195 2.99 8.68 9.75
CA LEU A 195 4.40 9.00 9.50
C LEU A 195 4.79 8.74 8.05
N GLU A 196 4.34 7.64 7.48
CA GLU A 196 4.69 7.23 6.11
C GLU A 196 3.50 6.55 5.42
N ASP A 197 3.10 7.11 4.27
CA ASP A 197 2.12 6.57 3.34
C ASP A 197 2.22 7.38 2.03
N THR A 198 1.98 6.74 0.88
CA THR A 198 1.99 7.45 -0.41
C THR A 198 0.73 8.27 -0.62
N GLY A 199 -0.39 7.81 -0.05
CA GLY A 199 -1.69 8.45 -0.11
C GLY A 199 -2.66 7.79 0.86
N PRO A 200 -2.73 8.25 2.13
CA PRO A 200 -3.56 7.63 3.15
C PRO A 200 -5.05 7.79 2.78
N LEU A 201 -5.63 6.73 2.21
CA LEU A 201 -7.02 6.74 1.71
C LEU A 201 -8.02 7.19 2.77
N VAL A 202 -7.85 6.78 4.03
CA VAL A 202 -8.73 7.18 5.15
C VAL A 202 -8.84 8.71 5.32
N ALA A 203 -7.77 9.46 5.04
CA ALA A 203 -7.81 10.92 5.11
C ALA A 203 -8.44 11.54 3.85
N MET A 204 -8.26 10.92 2.69
CA MET A 204 -8.94 11.32 1.46
C MET A 204 -10.45 11.08 1.56
N GLU A 205 -10.85 9.96 2.15
CA GLU A 205 -12.24 9.60 2.44
C GLU A 205 -12.87 10.60 3.42
N ALA A 206 -12.14 10.99 4.47
CA ALA A 206 -12.55 12.04 5.39
C ALA A 206 -12.82 13.38 4.67
N LEU A 207 -11.87 13.85 3.86
CA LEU A 207 -12.01 15.08 3.07
C LEU A 207 -13.19 14.99 2.08
N ALA A 208 -13.38 13.84 1.43
CA ALA A 208 -14.49 13.61 0.51
C ALA A 208 -15.86 13.64 1.21
N CYS A 209 -15.90 13.29 2.50
CA CYS A 209 -17.09 13.39 3.35
C CYS A 209 -17.30 14.79 3.95
N GLY A 210 -16.44 15.77 3.65
CA GLY A 210 -16.49 17.12 4.24
C GLY A 210 -15.96 17.19 5.68
N CYS A 211 -15.20 16.17 6.11
CA CYS A 211 -14.51 16.16 7.40
C CYS A 211 -13.11 16.79 7.22
N PRO A 212 -12.76 17.84 8.00
CA PRO A 212 -11.43 18.39 7.91
C PRO A 212 -10.39 17.43 8.47
N VAL A 213 -9.18 17.48 7.92
CA VAL A 213 -8.07 16.59 8.32
C VAL A 213 -7.00 17.38 9.07
N ALA A 214 -6.61 16.88 10.24
CA ALA A 214 -5.49 17.39 11.01
C ALA A 214 -4.43 16.29 11.19
N GLY A 215 -3.14 16.59 11.09
CA GLY A 215 -2.11 15.56 11.25
C GLY A 215 -0.78 15.90 10.61
N PHE A 216 -0.08 14.87 10.14
CA PHE A 216 1.22 15.04 9.51
C PHE A 216 1.12 15.30 8.01
N ALA A 217 2.05 16.10 7.50
CA ALA A 217 2.23 16.44 6.09
C ALA A 217 2.81 15.26 5.29
N THR A 218 2.07 14.15 5.24
CA THR A 218 2.51 12.86 4.69
C THR A 218 1.82 12.54 3.36
N GLY A 219 2.59 12.03 2.41
CA GLY A 219 2.07 11.54 1.12
C GLY A 219 1.32 12.62 0.34
N ILE A 220 0.07 12.32 0.01
CA ILE A 220 -0.82 13.22 -0.76
C ILE A 220 -1.44 14.36 0.08
N LEU A 221 -1.37 14.33 1.41
CA LEU A 221 -2.08 15.31 2.23
C LEU A 221 -1.70 16.77 1.95
N PRO A 222 -0.42 17.14 1.73
CA PRO A 222 -0.05 18.50 1.32
C PRO A 222 -0.64 18.94 -0.03
N ASP A 223 -1.07 18.00 -0.87
CA ASP A 223 -1.71 18.29 -2.16
C ASP A 223 -3.23 18.54 -2.04
N LEU A 224 -3.86 18.13 -0.92
CA LEU A 224 -5.31 18.16 -0.71
C LEU A 224 -5.74 19.08 0.44
N VAL A 225 -4.89 19.25 1.45
CA VAL A 225 -5.16 20.09 2.60
C VAL A 225 -4.56 21.48 2.38
N THR A 226 -5.37 22.50 2.64
CA THR A 226 -4.94 23.89 2.71
C THR A 226 -5.17 24.39 4.12
N GLU A 227 -4.08 24.88 4.69
CA GLU A 227 -3.99 25.36 6.07
C GLU A 227 -5.13 26.33 6.41
N GLY A 228 -5.83 26.07 7.51
CA GLY A 228 -6.93 26.92 7.99
C GLY A 228 -8.21 26.87 7.15
N VAL A 229 -8.25 26.08 6.06
CA VAL A 229 -9.42 25.97 5.17
C VAL A 229 -10.13 24.63 5.36
N ASN A 230 -9.49 23.52 5.02
CA ASN A 230 -10.08 22.17 5.11
C ASN A 230 -9.24 21.22 5.98
N GLY A 231 -8.27 21.76 6.71
CA GLY A 231 -7.39 21.02 7.60
C GLY A 231 -6.18 21.83 8.02
N SER A 232 -5.30 21.18 8.78
CA SER A 232 -4.03 21.73 9.24
C SER A 232 -2.98 20.63 9.35
N LEU A 233 -1.79 20.86 8.83
CA LEU A 233 -0.74 19.84 8.78
C LEU A 233 0.57 20.34 9.41
N VAL A 234 1.23 19.46 10.15
CA VAL A 234 2.58 19.69 10.70
C VAL A 234 3.58 18.70 10.09
N PRO A 235 4.91 18.95 10.15
CA PRO A 235 5.88 18.01 9.62
C PRO A 235 5.73 16.58 10.21
N PRO A 236 5.96 15.51 9.43
CA PRO A 236 5.88 14.15 9.95
C PRO A 236 6.80 13.92 11.16
N GLY A 237 6.22 13.43 12.26
CA GLY A 237 6.94 13.20 13.51
C GLY A 237 7.06 14.41 14.44
N ASP A 238 6.57 15.59 14.03
CA ASP A 238 6.52 16.78 14.88
C ASP A 238 5.39 16.67 15.93
N VAL A 239 5.70 15.96 17.01
CA VAL A 239 4.78 15.73 18.14
C VAL A 239 4.39 17.03 18.83
N GLU A 240 5.32 17.99 18.94
CA GLU A 240 5.05 19.30 19.56
C GLU A 240 4.07 20.11 18.71
N GLY A 241 4.32 20.20 17.40
CA GLY A 241 3.40 20.85 16.46
C GLY A 241 2.02 20.19 16.47
N LEU A 242 1.96 18.86 16.57
CA LEU A 242 0.68 18.14 16.65
C LEU A 242 -0.07 18.45 17.96
N ALA A 243 0.64 18.60 19.07
CA ALA A 243 0.07 18.99 20.37
C ALA A 243 -0.43 20.45 20.36
N GLU A 244 0.31 21.38 19.74
CA GLU A 244 -0.16 22.76 19.55
C GLU A 244 -1.42 22.82 18.69
N LEU A 245 -1.49 22.00 17.64
CA LEU A 245 -2.68 21.89 16.81
C LEU A 245 -3.88 21.36 17.61
N MET A 246 -3.71 20.32 18.43
CA MET A 246 -4.75 19.81 19.32
C MET A 246 -5.28 20.91 20.26
N LYS A 247 -4.38 21.69 20.88
CA LYS A 247 -4.77 22.82 21.74
C LYS A 247 -5.56 23.88 20.97
N THR A 248 -5.09 24.26 19.79
CA THR A 248 -5.77 25.23 18.91
C THR A 248 -7.19 24.78 18.60
N LEU A 249 -7.39 23.53 18.18
CA LEU A 249 -8.71 23.00 17.82
C LEU A 249 -9.69 22.94 19.01
N VAL A 250 -9.19 22.70 20.24
CA VAL A 250 -10.03 22.66 21.45
C VAL A 250 -10.32 24.04 22.03
N LEU A 251 -9.29 24.89 22.13
CA LEU A 251 -9.34 26.13 22.91
C LEU A 251 -9.81 27.34 22.09
N GLU A 252 -9.57 27.35 20.79
CA GLU A 252 -9.96 28.48 19.94
C GLU A 252 -11.36 28.30 19.34
N ALA A 253 -12.27 29.17 19.78
CA ALA A 253 -13.65 29.15 19.31
C ALA A 253 -13.74 29.34 17.78
N GLY A 254 -14.50 28.45 17.14
CA GLY A 254 -14.84 28.55 15.73
C GLY A 254 -13.79 28.01 14.75
N VAL A 255 -12.59 27.60 15.18
CA VAL A 255 -11.59 26.98 14.28
C VAL A 255 -12.17 25.75 13.59
N LEU A 256 -12.70 24.79 14.35
CA LEU A 256 -13.30 23.57 13.78
C LEU A 256 -14.50 23.85 12.87
N SER A 257 -15.30 24.88 13.19
CA SER A 257 -16.42 25.29 12.33
C SER A 257 -15.91 25.80 10.99
N ARG A 258 -14.89 26.66 10.98
CA ARG A 258 -14.29 27.19 9.75
C ARG A 258 -13.65 26.07 8.92
N LEU A 259 -12.87 25.20 9.56
CA LEU A 259 -12.26 24.04 8.90
C LEU A 259 -13.32 23.11 8.31
N GLY A 260 -14.43 22.93 9.03
CA GLY A 260 -15.54 22.12 8.57
C GLY A 260 -16.30 22.69 7.38
N GLU A 261 -16.58 23.99 7.41
CA GLU A 261 -17.18 24.70 6.27
C GLU A 261 -16.28 24.64 5.03
N GLY A 262 -14.97 24.86 5.20
CA GLY A 262 -14.02 24.78 4.09
C GLY A 262 -13.83 23.34 3.57
N ALA A 263 -13.84 22.33 4.44
CA ALA A 263 -13.82 20.93 4.02
C ALA A 263 -15.09 20.56 3.23
N GLU A 264 -16.27 21.00 3.66
CA GLU A 264 -17.52 20.78 2.90
C GLU A 264 -17.50 21.46 1.53
N LEU A 265 -16.98 22.70 1.45
CA LEU A 265 -16.84 23.43 0.19
C LEU A 265 -15.88 22.74 -0.80
N ARG A 266 -14.81 22.13 -0.28
CA ARG A 266 -13.72 21.55 -1.10
C ARG A 266 -13.80 20.05 -1.28
N ARG A 267 -14.79 19.36 -0.69
CA ARG A 267 -14.89 17.89 -0.79
C ARG A 267 -14.91 17.35 -2.22
N GLY A 268 -15.40 18.16 -3.17
CA GLY A 268 -15.44 17.82 -4.60
C GLY A 268 -14.08 17.77 -5.29
N GLU A 269 -13.02 18.27 -4.63
CA GLU A 269 -11.64 18.26 -5.15
C GLU A 269 -10.92 16.92 -4.94
N VAL A 270 -11.46 16.06 -4.08
CA VAL A 270 -11.03 14.66 -4.06
C VAL A 270 -11.59 14.00 -5.32
N ASP A 271 -10.80 13.17 -6.02
CA ASP A 271 -11.21 12.54 -7.26
C ASP A 271 -12.11 11.31 -7.02
N SER A 272 -13.10 11.09 -7.90
CA SER A 272 -13.86 9.83 -7.92
C SER A 272 -13.08 8.77 -8.70
N VAL A 273 -13.49 7.50 -8.56
CA VAL A 273 -12.86 6.39 -9.26
C VAL A 273 -12.93 6.61 -10.78
N GLU A 274 -14.06 7.11 -11.27
CA GLU A 274 -14.30 7.42 -12.68
C GLU A 274 -13.37 8.53 -13.17
N VAL A 275 -13.18 9.60 -12.38
CA VAL A 275 -12.29 10.71 -12.74
C VAL A 275 -10.84 10.25 -12.79
N ALA A 276 -10.37 9.50 -11.78
CA ALA A 276 -9.00 8.99 -11.77
C ALA A 276 -8.76 7.96 -12.89
N ALA A 277 -9.74 7.10 -13.16
CA ALA A 277 -9.68 6.14 -14.28
C ALA A 277 -9.63 6.87 -15.63
N GLY A 278 -10.43 7.91 -15.83
CA GLY A 278 -10.41 8.74 -17.03
C GLY A 278 -9.03 9.35 -17.27
N ARG A 279 -8.44 10.02 -16.27
CA ARG A 279 -7.08 10.59 -16.39
C ARG A 279 -6.01 9.54 -16.66
N MET A 280 -6.16 8.34 -16.11
CA MET A 280 -5.25 7.23 -16.37
C MET A 280 -5.39 6.70 -17.81
N LEU A 281 -6.62 6.63 -18.33
CA LEU A 281 -6.88 6.28 -19.74
C LEU A 281 -6.31 7.33 -20.68
N ASP A 282 -6.54 8.62 -20.42
CA ASP A 282 -5.99 9.72 -21.21
C ASP A 282 -4.47 9.64 -21.29
N LEU A 283 -3.80 9.35 -20.17
CA LEU A 283 -2.36 9.14 -20.13
C LEU A 283 -1.94 7.91 -20.96
N TYR A 284 -2.67 6.80 -20.88
CA TYR A 284 -2.35 5.62 -21.67
C TYR A 284 -2.51 5.88 -23.17
N GLU A 285 -3.58 6.55 -23.58
CA GLU A 285 -3.81 6.92 -24.98
C GLU A 285 -2.72 7.87 -25.49
N GLU A 286 -2.36 8.90 -24.72
CA GLU A 286 -1.25 9.82 -25.06
C GLU A 286 0.06 9.04 -25.29
N ARG A 287 0.37 8.10 -24.39
CA ARG A 287 1.62 7.35 -24.45
C ARG A 287 1.62 6.30 -25.55
N LEU A 288 0.50 5.64 -25.80
CA LEU A 288 0.36 4.70 -26.92
C LEU A 288 0.47 5.40 -28.27
N ALA A 289 -0.06 6.61 -28.41
CA ALA A 289 0.05 7.39 -29.64
C ALA A 289 1.51 7.78 -29.99
N ARG A 290 2.36 7.93 -28.98
CA ARG A 290 3.80 8.21 -29.14
C ARG A 290 4.67 6.96 -29.02
N TRP A 291 4.06 5.79 -28.79
CA TRP A 291 4.80 4.56 -28.60
C TRP A 291 5.27 4.05 -29.95
N GLU A 292 6.57 4.19 -30.19
CA GLU A 292 7.22 3.48 -31.28
C GLU A 292 7.50 2.04 -30.85
N PRO A 293 7.02 1.03 -31.60
CA PRO A 293 7.44 -0.34 -31.39
C PRO A 293 8.95 -0.38 -31.45
N VAL A 294 9.57 -0.75 -30.34
CA VAL A 294 10.99 -1.09 -30.36
C VAL A 294 11.08 -2.26 -31.34
N ALA A 295 11.85 -2.10 -32.41
CA ALA A 295 12.16 -3.22 -33.29
C ALA A 295 12.52 -4.42 -32.38
N PRO A 296 11.90 -5.60 -32.55
CA PRO A 296 12.22 -6.74 -31.72
C PRO A 296 13.74 -6.84 -31.71
N VAL A 297 14.34 -6.90 -30.51
CA VAL A 297 15.81 -6.92 -30.40
C VAL A 297 16.28 -8.09 -31.25
N THR A 298 16.77 -7.80 -32.45
CA THR A 298 17.21 -8.81 -33.40
C THR A 298 18.59 -9.22 -32.94
N GLY A 299 18.64 -10.27 -32.12
CA GLY A 299 19.88 -10.78 -31.54
C GLY A 299 19.72 -11.34 -30.12
N LEU A 300 20.78 -12.01 -29.66
CA LEU A 300 20.92 -12.84 -28.45
C LEU A 300 20.13 -12.39 -27.20
N ARG A 301 19.95 -11.08 -26.98
CA ARG A 301 19.23 -10.53 -25.81
C ARG A 301 17.72 -10.77 -25.85
N ALA A 302 17.07 -10.73 -27.01
CA ALA A 302 15.64 -11.09 -27.11
C ALA A 302 15.44 -12.58 -26.84
N ALA A 303 16.26 -13.43 -27.46
CA ALA A 303 16.20 -14.88 -27.24
C ALA A 303 16.34 -15.21 -25.75
N ALA A 304 17.32 -14.62 -25.04
CA ALA A 304 17.53 -14.88 -23.62
C ALA A 304 16.37 -14.41 -22.70
N VAL A 305 15.76 -13.25 -22.99
CA VAL A 305 14.65 -12.69 -22.18
C VAL A 305 13.31 -13.35 -22.50
N THR A 306 13.06 -13.72 -23.76
CA THR A 306 11.91 -14.54 -24.15
C THR A 306 12.04 -15.97 -23.62
N LEU A 307 13.25 -16.52 -23.64
CA LEU A 307 13.54 -17.83 -23.06
C LEU A 307 13.39 -17.82 -21.54
N SER A 308 13.75 -16.78 -20.78
CA SER A 308 13.62 -16.80 -19.31
C SER A 308 12.18 -16.70 -18.79
N SER A 309 11.23 -16.25 -19.62
CA SER A 309 9.86 -15.91 -19.20
C SER A 309 8.80 -16.95 -19.59
N ARG A 310 9.14 -17.96 -20.42
CA ARG A 310 8.22 -19.04 -20.82
C ARG A 310 8.96 -20.37 -20.93
N TRP A 311 8.94 -21.19 -19.86
CA TRP A 311 9.54 -22.53 -19.87
C TRP A 311 8.45 -23.61 -19.92
N ASP A 312 8.14 -24.06 -21.14
CA ASP A 312 7.49 -25.35 -21.41
C ASP A 312 8.42 -26.24 -22.25
N GLU A 313 8.28 -27.56 -22.11
CA GLU A 313 9.20 -28.61 -22.62
C GLU A 313 9.47 -28.57 -24.14
N GLY A 314 8.66 -27.84 -24.92
CA GLY A 314 8.79 -27.78 -26.39
C GLY A 314 9.98 -27.02 -26.95
N HIS A 315 10.69 -26.19 -26.17
CA HIS A 315 11.69 -25.25 -26.69
C HIS A 315 13.15 -25.66 -26.40
N LEU A 316 13.37 -26.78 -25.71
CA LEU A 316 14.71 -27.29 -25.37
C LEU A 316 15.60 -27.59 -26.60
N PRO A 317 15.08 -28.21 -27.69
CA PRO A 317 15.89 -28.52 -28.87
C PRO A 317 16.43 -27.27 -29.61
N GLU A 318 15.69 -26.16 -29.55
CA GLU A 318 16.06 -24.88 -30.17
C GLU A 318 17.16 -24.17 -29.40
N VAL A 319 17.14 -24.29 -28.06
CA VAL A 319 18.21 -23.83 -27.17
C VAL A 319 19.49 -24.62 -27.40
N GLU A 320 19.41 -25.94 -27.54
CA GLU A 320 20.58 -26.79 -27.84
C GLU A 320 21.14 -26.57 -29.25
N LYS A 321 20.31 -26.19 -30.22
CA LYS A 321 20.74 -25.82 -31.57
C LYS A 321 21.48 -24.48 -31.55
N PHE A 322 20.96 -23.50 -30.81
CA PHE A 322 21.59 -22.19 -30.63
C PHE A 322 23.00 -22.27 -30.02
N PHE A 323 23.21 -23.13 -29.01
CA PHE A 323 24.54 -23.35 -28.41
C PHE A 323 25.53 -24.09 -29.32
N ARG A 324 25.06 -24.83 -30.33
CA ARG A 324 25.91 -25.51 -31.32
C ARG A 324 26.35 -24.59 -32.47
N GLU A 325 25.49 -23.66 -32.88
CA GLU A 325 25.73 -22.80 -34.05
C GLU A 325 26.57 -21.55 -33.76
N PHE A 326 26.69 -21.13 -32.48
CA PHE A 326 27.49 -19.97 -32.08
C PHE A 326 28.56 -20.34 -31.04
N PRO A 327 29.78 -20.72 -31.45
CA PRO A 327 30.90 -20.88 -30.52
C PRO A 327 31.34 -19.49 -30.01
N VAL A 328 30.96 -19.14 -28.78
CA VAL A 328 31.22 -17.82 -28.19
C VAL A 328 32.66 -17.71 -27.68
N VAL A 329 33.28 -16.58 -28.03
CA VAL A 329 34.64 -16.13 -27.68
C VAL A 329 34.87 -16.08 -26.15
N SER A 330 36.07 -16.50 -25.77
CA SER A 330 36.61 -16.86 -24.44
C SER A 330 36.39 -15.95 -23.21
N LYS A 331 35.71 -14.80 -23.29
CA LYS A 331 35.61 -13.84 -22.16
C LYS A 331 34.47 -14.10 -21.17
N HIS A 332 33.49 -14.96 -21.49
CA HIS A 332 32.33 -15.23 -20.62
C HIS A 332 32.14 -16.72 -20.29
N GLU A 333 33.13 -17.56 -20.57
CA GLU A 333 33.06 -19.02 -20.42
C GLU A 333 32.78 -19.45 -18.97
N ALA A 334 33.35 -18.75 -17.98
CA ALA A 334 33.11 -19.01 -16.57
C ALA A 334 31.66 -18.70 -16.14
N GLN A 335 31.06 -17.61 -16.64
CA GLN A 335 29.67 -17.23 -16.34
C GLN A 335 28.67 -18.20 -16.99
N LEU A 336 28.98 -18.66 -18.21
CA LEU A 336 28.15 -19.64 -18.92
C LEU A 336 28.23 -21.03 -18.29
N GLN A 337 29.41 -21.47 -17.84
CA GLN A 337 29.55 -22.71 -17.07
C GLN A 337 28.84 -22.66 -15.72
N HIS A 338 28.79 -21.49 -15.08
CA HIS A 338 28.05 -21.29 -13.83
C HIS A 338 26.52 -21.36 -14.06
N LEU A 339 26.03 -20.69 -15.10
CA LEU A 339 24.62 -20.75 -15.51
C LEU A 339 24.19 -22.18 -15.89
N ARG A 340 25.03 -22.90 -16.65
CA ARG A 340 24.79 -24.30 -17.02
C ARG A 340 24.67 -25.21 -15.79
N ARG A 341 25.63 -25.11 -14.85
CA ARG A 341 25.58 -25.89 -13.59
C ARG A 341 24.35 -25.57 -12.76
N ARG A 342 23.93 -24.30 -12.69
CA ARG A 342 22.68 -23.91 -12.01
C ARG A 342 21.45 -24.51 -12.69
N LEU A 343 21.42 -24.51 -14.03
CA LEU A 343 20.35 -25.13 -14.82
C LEU A 343 20.24 -26.63 -14.54
N GLU A 344 21.36 -27.35 -14.59
CA GLU A 344 21.43 -28.79 -14.36
C GLU A 344 20.94 -29.17 -12.94
N VAL A 345 21.29 -28.35 -11.93
CA VAL A 345 20.81 -28.52 -10.55
C VAL A 345 19.29 -28.30 -10.43
N GLU A 346 18.74 -27.25 -11.06
CA GLU A 346 17.30 -26.95 -10.99
C GLU A 346 16.47 -27.97 -11.78
N ILE A 347 16.97 -28.46 -12.92
CA ILE A 347 16.36 -29.57 -13.67
C ILE A 347 16.34 -30.84 -12.80
N GLY A 348 17.46 -31.18 -12.15
CA GLY A 348 17.53 -32.32 -11.24
C GLY A 348 16.55 -32.22 -10.05
N LYS A 349 16.40 -31.03 -9.46
CA LYS A 349 15.40 -30.78 -8.39
C LYS A 349 13.97 -30.93 -8.90
N LYS A 350 13.66 -30.42 -10.10
CA LYS A 350 12.33 -30.51 -10.71
C LYS A 350 11.96 -31.97 -11.05
N GLU A 351 12.91 -32.76 -11.55
CA GLU A 351 12.69 -34.20 -11.80
C GLU A 351 12.51 -35.01 -10.51
N ALA A 352 13.25 -34.68 -9.45
CA ALA A 352 13.07 -35.31 -8.14
C ALA A 352 11.69 -34.97 -7.54
N LEU A 353 11.21 -33.74 -7.74
CA LEU A 353 9.89 -33.31 -7.31
C LEU A 353 8.77 -33.96 -8.13
N LYS A 354 8.92 -34.06 -9.47
CA LYS A 354 7.98 -34.81 -10.33
C LYS A 354 7.87 -36.27 -9.90
N ARG A 355 8.99 -36.95 -9.64
CA ARG A 355 9.00 -38.33 -9.13
C ARG A 355 8.30 -38.47 -7.78
N LYS A 356 8.55 -37.55 -6.83
CA LYS A 356 7.84 -37.53 -5.53
C LYS A 356 6.34 -37.31 -5.70
N VAL A 357 5.92 -36.39 -6.57
CA VAL A 357 4.51 -36.10 -6.85
C VAL A 357 3.83 -37.31 -7.50
N GLU A 358 4.51 -38.04 -8.37
CA GLU A 358 3.96 -39.23 -9.05
C GLU A 358 3.81 -40.42 -8.10
N VAL A 359 4.79 -40.65 -7.21
CA VAL A 359 4.67 -41.64 -6.13
C VAL A 359 3.51 -41.29 -5.21
N LEU A 360 3.39 -40.03 -4.76
CA LEU A 360 2.28 -39.57 -3.93
C LEU A 360 0.92 -39.72 -4.64
N ARG A 361 0.88 -39.50 -5.96
CA ARG A 361 -0.35 -39.64 -6.78
C ARG A 361 -0.79 -41.11 -6.91
N LEU A 362 0.16 -42.03 -7.04
CA LEU A 362 -0.11 -43.48 -7.05
C LEU A 362 -0.59 -43.98 -5.67
N GLU A 363 0.04 -43.52 -4.58
CA GLU A 363 -0.37 -43.85 -3.21
C GLU A 363 -1.78 -43.34 -2.86
N VAL A 364 -2.13 -42.13 -3.34
CA VAL A 364 -3.48 -41.56 -3.16
C VAL A 364 -4.51 -42.32 -3.99
N ASN A 365 -4.20 -42.67 -5.24
CA ASN A 365 -5.10 -43.45 -6.09
C ASN A 365 -5.35 -44.87 -5.54
N GLU A 366 -4.33 -45.57 -5.03
CA GLU A 366 -4.52 -46.87 -4.38
C GLU A 366 -5.42 -46.79 -3.13
N ARG A 367 -5.26 -45.73 -2.31
CA ARG A 367 -6.12 -45.51 -1.13
C ARG A 367 -7.56 -45.20 -1.52
N ASP A 368 -7.77 -44.44 -2.59
CA ASP A 368 -9.09 -44.11 -3.11
C ASP A 368 -9.79 -45.29 -3.79
N GLU A 369 -9.06 -46.16 -4.49
CA GLU A 369 -9.62 -47.40 -5.05
C GLU A 369 -10.02 -48.40 -3.95
N ARG A 370 -9.20 -48.56 -2.90
CA ARG A 370 -9.57 -49.38 -1.73
C ARG A 370 -10.82 -48.84 -1.03
N ARG A 371 -10.95 -47.52 -0.88
CA ARG A 371 -12.16 -46.88 -0.34
C ARG A 371 -13.37 -47.08 -1.25
N ARG A 372 -13.26 -46.84 -2.55
CA ARG A 372 -14.35 -47.05 -3.54
C ARG A 372 -14.80 -48.52 -3.62
N GLY A 373 -13.88 -49.47 -3.51
CA GLY A 373 -14.20 -50.91 -3.43
C GLY A 373 -14.92 -51.32 -2.15
N GLY A 374 -14.66 -50.64 -1.03
CA GLY A 374 -15.42 -50.77 0.21
C GLY A 374 -16.86 -50.22 0.09
N TRP A 375 -17.01 -49.03 -0.50
CA TRP A 375 -18.32 -48.41 -0.73
C TRP A 375 -19.19 -49.17 -1.72
N ARG A 376 -18.62 -49.76 -2.78
CA ARG A 376 -19.37 -50.64 -3.71
C ARG A 376 -19.87 -51.91 -3.03
N ARG A 377 -19.05 -52.55 -2.19
CA ARG A 377 -19.46 -53.73 -1.40
C ARG A 377 -20.55 -53.40 -0.38
N PHE A 378 -20.44 -52.24 0.27
CA PHE A 378 -21.47 -51.72 1.18
C PHE A 378 -22.81 -51.49 0.46
N TRP A 379 -22.81 -50.75 -0.65
CA TRP A 379 -24.03 -50.48 -1.43
C TRP A 379 -24.66 -51.73 -2.06
N SER A 380 -23.84 -52.69 -2.48
CA SER A 380 -24.30 -53.98 -3.02
C SER A 380 -24.95 -54.86 -1.94
N SER A 381 -24.51 -54.74 -0.68
CA SER A 381 -25.11 -55.40 0.49
C SER A 381 -26.42 -54.72 0.90
N VAL A 382 -26.47 -53.38 0.86
CA VAL A 382 -27.67 -52.59 1.13
C VAL A 382 -28.77 -52.86 0.09
N GLN A 383 -28.44 -52.88 -1.21
CA GLN A 383 -29.41 -53.18 -2.27
C GLN A 383 -29.94 -54.63 -2.21
N ARG A 384 -29.12 -55.60 -1.77
CA ARG A 384 -29.58 -56.98 -1.56
C ARG A 384 -30.57 -57.10 -0.41
N ARG A 385 -30.36 -56.35 0.69
CA ARG A 385 -31.29 -56.33 1.83
C ARG A 385 -32.61 -55.62 1.53
N LEU A 386 -32.60 -54.63 0.63
CA LEU A 386 -33.81 -53.90 0.23
C LEU A 386 -34.71 -54.66 -0.76
N ARG A 387 -34.22 -55.69 -1.46
CA ARG A 387 -35.02 -56.51 -2.38
C ARG A 387 -35.88 -57.61 -1.71
N PHE A 388 -35.79 -57.77 -0.38
CA PHE A 388 -36.60 -58.74 0.39
C PHE A 388 -37.75 -58.11 1.20
N ARG A 389 -38.08 -56.84 0.95
CA ARG A 389 -39.30 -56.19 1.47
C ARG A 389 -40.10 -55.57 0.32
N LYS A 390 -40.73 -56.44 -0.48
CA LYS A 390 -41.98 -56.18 -1.19
C LYS A 390 -42.78 -57.46 -1.24
#